data_AF-A0A1J5QLN2-F1
#
_entry.id   AF-A0A1J5QLN2-F1
#
_cell.length_a   1.000
_cell.length_b   1.000
_cell.length_c   1.000
_cell.angle_alpha   90.00
_cell.angle_beta   90.00
_cell.angle_gamma   90.00
#
_symmetry.space_group_name_H-M   'P 1'
#
loop_
_entity.id
_entity.type
_entity.pdbx_description
1 polymer ?
#
loop_
_entity_poly.entity_id
_entity_poly.type
_entity_poly.pdbx_seq_one_letter_code
_entity_poly.pdbx_strand_id
1 'polypeptide(L)'
;MDAWVSHSNPARQTALALGCLVVGLVLVIGFRHFEGWSTRNDTAGFLLGLLLLVIGVWAFLASGRQTVVVDPRTRRIGVEDTNRFGSKKRSIPFDDITHVGIGYLGKASNFVTFYYLVLTLKNGEEYPLFAPGRFFEGGADRSVVESWQQRLEQYLDRPDH
;
A
#
# COMPACT_ATOMS: atom_id res chain seq x y z
N MET A 1 -23.97 13.43 -7.14
CA MET A 1 -23.34 12.11 -6.91
C MET A 1 -22.67 12.13 -5.56
N ASP A 2 -22.64 11.00 -4.87
CA ASP A 2 -22.05 10.89 -3.54
C ASP A 2 -20.53 10.76 -3.63
N ALA A 3 -19.83 11.31 -2.62
CA ALA A 3 -18.39 11.21 -2.51
C ALA A 3 -17.95 9.74 -2.45
N TRP A 4 -16.94 9.38 -3.23
CA TRP A 4 -16.37 8.04 -3.20
C TRP A 4 -15.25 8.00 -2.17
N VAL A 5 -15.44 7.20 -1.11
CA VAL A 5 -14.44 6.99 -0.07
C VAL A 5 -13.91 5.56 -0.16
N SER A 6 -12.60 5.42 -0.35
CA SER A 6 -11.90 4.14 -0.33
C SER A 6 -10.89 4.11 0.81
N HIS A 7 -10.88 3.01 1.54
CA HIS A 7 -9.95 2.78 2.64
C HIS A 7 -9.00 1.66 2.28
N SER A 8 -7.71 1.88 2.52
CA SER A 8 -6.75 0.78 2.50
C SER A 8 -7.03 -0.17 3.64
N ASN A 9 -6.65 -1.45 3.51
CA ASN A 9 -6.80 -2.44 4.57
C ASN A 9 -5.49 -2.60 5.35
N PRO A 10 -5.24 -1.83 6.42
CA PRO A 10 -4.00 -1.90 7.19
C PRO A 10 -3.85 -3.25 7.93
N ALA A 11 -4.95 -3.98 8.16
CA ALA A 11 -4.92 -5.21 8.96
C ALA A 11 -4.03 -6.30 8.33
N ARG A 12 -3.98 -6.39 6.99
CA ARG A 12 -3.09 -7.33 6.29
C ARG A 12 -1.61 -6.98 6.46
N GLN A 13 -1.25 -5.69 6.42
CA GLN A 13 0.13 -5.24 6.66
C GLN A 13 0.56 -5.50 8.11
N THR A 14 -0.34 -5.24 9.07
CA THR A 14 -0.09 -5.52 10.48
C THR A 14 0.04 -7.02 10.77
N ALA A 15 -0.77 -7.86 10.12
CA ALA A 15 -0.70 -9.32 10.27
C ALA A 15 0.62 -9.90 9.74
N LEU A 16 1.11 -9.44 8.58
CA LEU A 16 2.42 -9.84 8.04
C LEU A 16 3.56 -9.41 8.96
N ALA A 17 3.53 -8.16 9.46
CA ALA A 17 4.53 -7.66 10.37
C ALA A 17 4.56 -8.46 11.69
N LEU A 18 3.37 -8.78 12.25
CA LEU A 18 3.25 -9.65 13.43
C LEU A 18 3.77 -11.06 13.18
N GLY A 19 3.49 -11.64 12.02
CA GLY A 19 4.03 -12.95 11.62
C GLY A 19 5.55 -12.95 11.60
N CYS A 20 6.18 -11.95 10.97
CA CYS A 20 7.63 -11.79 10.96
C CYS A 20 8.21 -11.62 12.38
N LEU A 21 7.55 -10.85 13.25
CA LEU A 21 7.99 -10.67 14.63
C LEU A 21 7.96 -11.97 15.44
N VAL A 22 6.87 -12.73 15.34
CA VAL A 22 6.72 -14.01 16.07
C VAL A 22 7.75 -15.02 15.60
N VAL A 23 7.89 -15.20 14.28
CA VAL A 23 8.87 -16.15 13.71
C VAL A 23 10.29 -15.72 14.05
N GLY A 24 10.60 -14.43 13.94
CA GLY A 24 11.91 -13.89 14.30
C GLY A 24 12.25 -14.13 15.77
N LEU A 25 11.29 -13.91 16.68
CA LEU A 25 11.47 -14.17 18.12
C LEU A 25 11.72 -15.66 18.41
N VAL A 26 10.95 -16.55 17.78
CA VAL A 26 11.10 -18.00 17.94
C VAL A 26 12.49 -18.45 17.50
N LEU A 27 12.98 -17.96 16.37
CA LEU A 27 14.32 -18.27 15.86
C LEU A 27 15.42 -17.75 16.80
N VAL A 28 15.31 -16.50 17.26
CA VAL A 28 16.29 -15.90 18.19
C VAL A 28 16.36 -16.69 19.51
N ILE A 29 15.22 -17.09 20.07
CA ILE A 29 15.18 -17.85 21.34
C ILE A 29 15.66 -19.29 21.12
N GLY A 30 15.21 -19.95 20.05
CA GLY A 30 15.53 -21.35 19.75
C GLY A 30 17.01 -21.56 19.43
N PHE A 31 17.63 -20.61 18.72
CA PHE A 31 19.05 -20.66 18.36
C PHE A 31 19.93 -19.83 19.31
N ARG A 32 19.47 -19.47 20.53
CA ARG A 32 20.26 -18.63 21.45
C ARG A 32 21.52 -19.31 22.04
N HIS A 33 21.63 -20.63 21.93
CA HIS A 33 22.73 -21.43 22.48
C HIS A 33 23.75 -21.81 21.39
N PHE A 34 24.41 -20.81 20.80
CA PHE A 34 25.63 -21.04 20.01
C PHE A 34 26.84 -20.92 20.93
N GLU A 35 27.38 -22.04 21.37
CA GLU A 35 28.68 -22.10 22.04
C GLU A 35 29.80 -21.86 21.00
N GLY A 36 30.00 -20.60 20.62
CA GLY A 36 31.07 -20.15 19.74
C GLY A 36 30.78 -20.21 18.24
N TRP A 37 31.63 -19.56 17.44
CA TRP A 37 31.57 -19.46 15.96
C TRP A 37 31.72 -20.80 15.21
N SER A 38 31.70 -21.95 15.91
CA SER A 38 31.94 -23.28 15.32
C SER A 38 30.68 -23.93 14.74
N THR A 39 29.47 -23.61 15.25
CA THR A 39 28.20 -24.10 14.70
C THR A 39 27.58 -23.10 13.71
N ARG A 40 27.93 -23.25 12.43
CA ARG A 40 27.45 -22.40 11.31
C ARG A 40 25.92 -22.32 11.20
N ASN A 41 25.22 -23.40 11.52
CA ASN A 41 23.76 -23.45 11.35
C ASN A 41 23.01 -22.67 12.44
N ASP A 42 23.51 -22.69 13.68
CA ASP A 42 22.85 -22.00 14.80
C ASP A 42 23.05 -20.48 14.71
N THR A 43 24.26 -20.06 14.34
CA THR A 43 24.56 -18.64 14.07
C THR A 43 23.68 -18.08 12.92
N ALA A 44 23.46 -18.88 11.87
CA ALA A 44 22.61 -18.49 10.74
C ALA A 44 21.13 -18.36 11.14
N GLY A 45 20.61 -19.30 11.94
CA GLY A 45 19.25 -19.24 12.48
C GLY A 45 19.01 -18.01 13.37
N PHE A 46 19.98 -17.67 14.21
CA PHE A 46 19.92 -16.47 15.05
C PHE A 46 19.95 -15.17 14.23
N LEU A 47 20.85 -15.06 13.26
CA LEU A 47 20.94 -13.87 12.38
C LEU A 47 19.68 -13.71 11.52
N LEU A 48 19.13 -14.80 11.00
CA LEU A 48 17.86 -14.79 10.28
C LEU A 48 16.72 -14.33 11.20
N GLY A 49 16.67 -14.84 12.43
CA GLY A 49 15.70 -14.41 13.43
C GLY A 49 15.78 -12.91 13.74
N LEU A 50 16.99 -12.39 13.94
CA LEU A 50 17.25 -10.96 14.16
C LEU A 50 16.81 -10.12 12.96
N LEU A 51 17.15 -10.55 11.74
CA LEU A 51 16.75 -9.89 10.51
C LEU A 51 15.23 -9.81 10.39
N LEU A 52 14.52 -10.90 10.65
CA LEU A 52 13.06 -10.96 10.62
C LEU A 52 12.43 -10.06 11.69
N LEU A 53 13.03 -9.95 12.88
CA LEU A 53 12.60 -9.00 13.91
C LEU A 53 12.75 -7.55 13.43
N VAL A 54 13.91 -7.19 12.89
CA VAL A 54 14.16 -5.82 12.39
C VAL A 54 13.17 -5.47 11.27
N ILE A 55 12.97 -6.37 10.30
CA ILE A 55 12.00 -6.18 9.22
C ILE A 55 10.58 -6.09 9.78
N GLY A 56 10.21 -6.94 10.73
CA GLY A 56 8.90 -6.93 11.37
C GLY A 56 8.60 -5.63 12.11
N VAL A 57 9.57 -5.11 12.88
CA VAL A 57 9.45 -3.81 13.57
C VAL A 57 9.29 -2.68 12.56
N TRP A 58 10.13 -2.64 11.53
CA TRP A 58 10.04 -1.62 10.49
C TRP A 58 8.73 -1.68 9.71
N ALA A 59 8.28 -2.87 9.31
CA ALA A 59 7.00 -3.06 8.62
C ALA A 59 5.82 -2.66 9.51
N PHE A 60 5.89 -2.95 10.81
CA PHE A 60 4.86 -2.57 11.77
C PHE A 60 4.78 -1.05 11.96
N LEU A 61 5.92 -0.37 12.05
CA LEU A 61 5.98 1.08 12.16
C LEU A 61 5.56 1.78 10.85
N ALA A 62 5.89 1.18 9.70
CA ALA A 62 5.47 1.65 8.39
C ALA A 62 4.00 1.33 8.06
N SER A 63 3.35 0.43 8.82
CA SER A 63 1.93 0.12 8.62
C SER A 63 1.07 1.35 8.88
N GLY A 64 0.22 1.67 7.91
CA GLY A 64 -0.57 2.89 7.92
C GLY A 64 -1.84 2.74 7.10
N ARG A 65 -2.85 3.55 7.45
CA ARG A 65 -4.12 3.65 6.72
C ARG A 65 -4.00 4.74 5.68
N GLN A 66 -4.29 4.41 4.42
CA GLN A 66 -4.52 5.38 3.37
C GLN A 66 -6.03 5.51 3.18
N THR A 67 -6.54 6.73 3.22
CA THR A 67 -7.93 7.07 2.93
C THR A 67 -7.93 7.94 1.68
N VAL A 68 -8.62 7.48 0.65
CA VAL A 68 -8.82 8.23 -0.59
C VAL A 68 -10.26 8.70 -0.63
N VAL A 69 -10.45 10.02 -0.69
CA VAL A 69 -11.76 10.67 -0.80
C VAL A 69 -11.80 11.38 -2.13
N VAL A 70 -12.63 10.90 -3.04
CA VAL A 70 -12.94 11.59 -4.28
C VAL A 70 -14.25 12.36 -4.06
N ASP A 71 -14.14 13.68 -3.96
CA ASP A 71 -15.29 14.57 -3.78
C ASP A 71 -15.65 15.25 -5.11
N PRO A 72 -16.74 14.81 -5.77
CA PRO A 72 -17.18 15.41 -7.02
C PRO A 72 -17.82 16.80 -6.82
N ARG A 73 -18.18 17.21 -5.60
CA ARG A 73 -18.76 18.55 -5.34
C ARG A 73 -17.69 19.62 -5.25
N THR A 74 -16.56 19.29 -4.65
CA THR A 74 -15.40 20.21 -4.54
C THR A 74 -14.36 19.98 -5.64
N ARG A 75 -14.63 19.07 -6.58
CA ARG A 75 -13.75 18.67 -7.70
C ARG A 75 -12.33 18.35 -7.25
N ARG A 76 -12.21 17.62 -6.14
CA ARG A 76 -10.93 17.33 -5.48
C ARG A 76 -10.84 15.89 -5.04
N ILE A 77 -9.64 15.35 -5.20
CA ILE A 77 -9.23 14.08 -4.64
C ILE A 77 -8.37 14.37 -3.41
N GLY A 78 -8.90 14.05 -2.24
CA GLY A 78 -8.16 14.05 -0.98
C GLY A 78 -7.53 12.68 -0.75
N VAL A 79 -6.21 12.62 -0.63
CA VAL A 79 -5.47 11.44 -0.19
C VAL A 79 -4.89 11.71 1.18
N GLU A 80 -5.34 10.97 2.18
CA GLU A 80 -4.84 11.04 3.54
C GLU A 80 -4.11 9.74 3.89
N ASP A 81 -2.82 9.84 4.12
CA ASP A 81 -1.97 8.77 4.61
C ASP A 81 -1.69 8.95 6.08
N THR A 82 -2.27 8.10 6.92
CA THR A 82 -1.99 8.05 8.36
C THR A 82 -1.11 6.84 8.67
N ASN A 83 0.12 7.07 9.12
CA ASN A 83 0.96 6.02 9.69
C ASN A 83 1.28 6.34 11.16
N ARG A 84 2.07 5.50 11.82
CA ARG A 84 2.46 5.71 13.22
C ARG A 84 3.45 6.86 13.42
N PHE A 85 4.04 7.40 12.36
CA PHE A 85 4.96 8.53 12.38
C PHE A 85 4.27 9.87 12.06
N GLY A 86 3.02 9.86 11.60
CA GLY A 86 2.24 11.07 11.32
C GLY A 86 1.18 10.89 10.23
N SER A 87 0.50 11.98 9.92
CA SER A 87 -0.47 12.06 8.83
C SER A 87 0.05 12.94 7.70
N LYS A 88 0.08 12.42 6.48
CA LYS A 88 0.34 13.17 5.25
C LYS A 88 -0.96 13.35 4.48
N LYS A 89 -1.35 14.58 4.21
CA LYS A 89 -2.52 14.92 3.39
C LYS A 89 -2.04 15.49 2.06
N ARG A 90 -2.58 14.98 0.95
CA ARG A 90 -2.41 15.54 -0.39
C ARG A 90 -3.80 15.78 -0.97
N SER A 91 -4.00 16.97 -1.54
CA SER A 91 -5.23 17.30 -2.28
C SER A 91 -4.86 17.51 -3.74
N ILE A 92 -5.53 16.80 -4.64
CA ILE A 92 -5.32 16.88 -6.09
C ILE A 92 -6.62 17.43 -6.70
N PRO A 93 -6.63 18.63 -7.29
CA PRO A 93 -7.80 19.13 -7.98
C PRO A 93 -8.01 18.37 -9.29
N PHE A 94 -9.26 18.20 -9.71
CA PHE A 94 -9.61 17.51 -10.95
C PHE A 94 -9.01 18.20 -12.17
N ASP A 95 -8.93 19.53 -12.12
CA ASP A 95 -8.38 20.32 -13.21
C ASP A 95 -6.88 20.06 -13.43
N ASP A 96 -6.17 19.50 -12.45
CA ASP A 96 -4.77 19.12 -12.63
C ASP A 96 -4.61 17.73 -13.26
N ILE A 97 -5.68 16.94 -13.39
CA ILE A 97 -5.65 15.58 -13.93
C ILE A 97 -5.88 15.65 -15.44
N THR A 98 -4.92 15.13 -16.21
CA THR A 98 -5.02 15.05 -17.68
C THR A 98 -5.47 13.68 -18.16
N HIS A 99 -5.10 12.63 -17.45
CA HIS A 99 -5.41 11.26 -17.81
C HIS A 99 -5.52 10.37 -16.57
N VAL A 100 -6.37 9.34 -16.65
CA VAL A 100 -6.50 8.30 -15.64
C VAL A 100 -6.15 6.97 -16.29
N GLY A 101 -5.11 6.32 -15.80
CA GLY A 101 -4.64 5.02 -16.28
C GLY A 101 -4.71 3.94 -15.20
N ILE A 102 -4.48 2.69 -15.62
CA ILE A 102 -4.37 1.53 -14.73
C ILE A 102 -2.92 1.06 -14.70
N GLY A 103 -2.29 1.20 -13.54
CA GLY A 103 -1.01 0.60 -13.22
C GLY A 103 -1.18 -0.82 -12.66
N TYR A 104 -0.10 -1.59 -12.67
CA TYR A 104 -0.07 -2.93 -12.08
C TYR A 104 1.23 -3.17 -11.31
N LEU A 105 1.13 -3.94 -10.24
CA LEU A 105 2.25 -4.39 -9.42
C LEU A 105 2.26 -5.92 -9.39
N GLY A 106 3.37 -6.51 -9.84
CA GLY A 106 3.62 -7.96 -9.77
C GLY A 106 4.12 -8.56 -11.08
N LYS A 107 4.70 -9.76 -11.00
CA LYS A 107 5.03 -10.62 -12.15
C LYS A 107 4.03 -11.78 -12.21
N ALA A 108 3.53 -12.08 -13.41
CA ALA A 108 2.59 -13.18 -13.65
C ALA A 108 3.10 -14.54 -13.12
N SER A 109 4.43 -14.75 -13.06
CA SER A 109 5.06 -15.97 -12.55
C SER A 109 4.76 -16.26 -11.07
N ASN A 110 4.40 -15.25 -10.27
CA ASN A 110 4.15 -15.41 -8.82
C ASN A 110 2.66 -15.38 -8.45
N PHE A 111 1.74 -15.48 -9.44
CA PHE A 111 0.27 -15.50 -9.24
C PHE A 111 -0.33 -14.30 -8.49
N VAL A 112 0.45 -13.24 -8.26
CA VAL A 112 0.00 -12.04 -7.55
C VAL A 112 0.17 -10.83 -8.47
N THR A 113 -0.94 -10.38 -9.03
CA THR A 113 -1.04 -9.14 -9.80
C THR A 113 -2.04 -8.24 -9.08
N PHE A 114 -1.58 -7.07 -8.66
CA PHE A 114 -2.45 -6.02 -8.12
C PHE A 114 -2.55 -4.89 -9.13
N TYR A 115 -3.76 -4.41 -9.38
CA TYR A 115 -4.06 -3.27 -10.22
C TYR A 115 -4.33 -2.04 -9.35
N TYR A 116 -3.95 -0.87 -9.84
CA TYR A 116 -4.19 0.41 -9.17
C TYR A 116 -4.40 1.53 -10.18
N LEU A 117 -5.09 2.60 -9.77
CA LEU A 117 -5.25 3.78 -10.61
C LEU A 117 -4.01 4.68 -10.53
N VAL A 118 -3.60 5.18 -11.69
CA VAL A 118 -2.54 6.18 -11.85
C VAL A 118 -3.15 7.41 -12.49
N LEU A 119 -2.92 8.56 -11.87
CA LEU A 119 -3.32 9.86 -12.40
C LEU A 119 -2.12 10.49 -13.08
N THR A 120 -2.26 10.87 -14.34
CA THR A 120 -1.30 11.75 -15.00
C THR A 120 -1.71 13.19 -14.72
N LEU A 121 -0.81 13.96 -14.13
CA LEU A 121 -1.03 15.36 -13.81
C LEU A 121 -0.54 16.27 -14.95
N LYS A 122 -1.06 17.50 -15.02
CA LYS A 122 -0.67 18.51 -16.04
C LYS A 122 0.82 18.84 -16.05
N ASN A 123 1.49 18.70 -14.90
CA ASN A 123 2.94 18.90 -14.77
C ASN A 123 3.76 17.69 -15.27
N GLY A 124 3.11 16.63 -15.78
CA GLY A 124 3.75 15.38 -16.21
C GLY A 124 4.06 14.41 -15.07
N GLU A 125 3.70 14.72 -13.82
CA GLU A 125 3.85 13.79 -12.69
C GLU A 125 2.79 12.69 -12.78
N GLU A 126 3.23 11.44 -12.62
CA GLU A 126 2.34 10.30 -12.41
C GLU A 126 2.12 10.09 -10.91
N TYR A 127 0.85 10.14 -10.49
CA TYR A 127 0.47 9.93 -9.11
C TYR A 127 -0.37 8.66 -8.97
N PRO A 128 0.14 7.61 -8.29
CA PRO A 128 -0.66 6.43 -7.98
C PRO A 128 -1.70 6.80 -6.93
N LEU A 129 -2.98 6.82 -7.32
CA LEU A 129 -4.10 7.16 -6.45
C LEU A 129 -4.21 6.17 -5.28
N PHE A 130 -3.89 4.91 -5.56
CA PHE A 130 -3.77 3.85 -4.59
C PHE A 130 -2.32 3.42 -4.53
N ALA A 131 -1.62 3.79 -3.45
CA ALA A 131 -0.19 3.52 -3.36
C ALA A 131 0.08 2.00 -3.42
N PRO A 132 1.03 1.53 -4.24
CA PRO A 132 1.32 0.12 -4.34
C PRO A 132 1.71 -0.47 -2.98
N GLY A 133 1.20 -1.67 -2.67
CA GLY A 133 1.45 -2.35 -1.41
C GLY A 133 0.54 -1.94 -0.24
N ARG A 134 -0.38 -0.97 -0.40
CA ARG A 134 -1.39 -0.61 0.62
C ARG A 134 -2.65 -1.50 0.62
N PHE A 135 -2.75 -2.43 -0.32
CA PHE A 135 -3.82 -3.45 -0.44
C PHE A 135 -5.24 -2.88 -0.26
N PHE A 136 -5.80 -2.36 -1.35
CA PHE A 136 -7.20 -1.92 -1.40
C PHE A 136 -8.12 -3.07 -1.77
N GLU A 137 -9.33 -3.05 -1.23
CA GLU A 137 -10.36 -4.03 -1.55
C GLU A 137 -10.70 -3.96 -3.05
N GLY A 138 -10.72 -5.10 -3.74
CA GLY A 138 -10.91 -5.15 -5.20
C GLY A 138 -9.66 -4.86 -6.05
N GLY A 139 -8.55 -4.40 -5.47
CA GLY A 139 -7.30 -4.12 -6.21
C GLY A 139 -6.61 -5.36 -6.78
N ALA A 140 -7.05 -6.57 -6.45
CA ALA A 140 -6.59 -7.82 -7.08
C ALA A 140 -7.42 -8.20 -8.32
N ASP A 141 -8.55 -7.52 -8.56
CA ASP A 141 -9.45 -7.75 -9.68
C ASP A 141 -9.37 -6.56 -10.64
N ARG A 142 -8.95 -6.83 -11.88
CA ARG A 142 -8.85 -5.82 -12.92
C ARG A 142 -10.18 -5.14 -13.22
N SER A 143 -11.28 -5.91 -13.23
CA SER A 143 -12.61 -5.39 -13.57
C SER A 143 -13.10 -4.36 -12.56
N VAL A 144 -12.75 -4.55 -11.28
CA VAL A 144 -13.07 -3.60 -10.21
C VAL A 144 -12.29 -2.30 -10.42
N VAL A 145 -11.00 -2.37 -10.74
CA VAL A 145 -10.18 -1.17 -11.00
C VAL A 145 -10.61 -0.44 -12.28
N GLU A 146 -11.04 -1.17 -13.31
CA GLU A 146 -11.63 -0.59 -14.52
C GLU A 146 -12.94 0.15 -14.19
N SER A 147 -13.79 -0.40 -13.32
CA SER A 147 -15.00 0.31 -12.84
C SER A 147 -14.65 1.61 -12.09
N TRP A 148 -13.54 1.63 -11.35
CA TRP A 148 -13.07 2.81 -10.66
C TRP A 148 -12.56 3.88 -11.63
N GLN A 149 -11.84 3.46 -12.67
CA GLN A 149 -11.40 4.34 -13.75
C GLN A 149 -12.61 4.99 -14.42
N GLN A 150 -13.58 4.20 -14.87
CA GLN A 150 -14.79 4.71 -15.53
C GLN A 150 -15.56 5.70 -14.64
N ARG A 151 -15.69 5.38 -13.35
CA ARG A 151 -16.34 6.27 -12.38
C ARG A 151 -15.58 7.58 -12.20
N LEU A 152 -14.25 7.54 -12.18
CA LEU A 152 -13.42 8.73 -12.03
C LEU A 152 -13.46 9.59 -13.31
N GLU A 153 -13.38 8.97 -14.49
CA GLU A 153 -13.53 9.66 -15.78
C GLU A 153 -14.89 10.37 -15.87
N GLN A 154 -15.98 9.73 -15.44
CA GLN A 154 -17.30 10.38 -15.36
C GLN A 154 -17.33 11.59 -14.42
N TYR A 155 -16.53 11.60 -13.36
CA TYR A 155 -16.41 12.76 -12.47
C TYR A 155 -15.60 13.89 -13.10
N LEU A 156 -14.61 13.57 -13.94
CA LEU A 156 -13.75 14.54 -14.62
C LEU A 156 -14.46 15.21 -15.80
N ASP A 157 -15.20 14.43 -16.60
CA ASP A 157 -15.86 14.88 -17.83
C ASP A 157 -17.05 15.83 -17.61
N ARG A 158 -17.53 15.98 -16.37
CA ARG A 158 -18.69 16.82 -16.10
C ARG A 158 -18.26 18.30 -16.00
N PRO A 159 -18.76 19.20 -16.86
CA PRO A 159 -18.58 20.63 -16.68
C PRO A 159 -19.46 21.13 -15.52
N ASP A 160 -18.99 22.14 -14.83
CA ASP A 160 -19.75 22.82 -13.77
C ASP A 160 -21.06 23.36 -14.36
N HIS A 161 -22.18 23.04 -13.72
CA HIS A 161 -23.47 23.70 -13.95
C HIS A 161 -23.82 24.49 -12.70
#